data_AF-A0A9D5SSR8-F1
#
_entry.id   AF-A0A9D5SSR8-F1
#
_cell.length_a   1.000
_cell.length_b   1.000
_cell.length_c   1.000
_cell.angle_alpha   90.00
_cell.angle_beta   90.00
_cell.angle_gamma   90.00
#
_symmetry.space_group_name_H-M   'P 1'
#
loop_
_entity.id
_entity.type
_entity.pdbx_description
1 polymer ?
#
loop_
_entity_poly.entity_id
_entity_poly.type
_entity_poly.pdbx_seq_one_letter_code
_entity_poly.pdbx_strand_id
1 'polypeptide(L)' 'MAQITEKELSALGDLMTMESVLGAKCCALATETDDAELRDIYTQMAGRHQRHFDQLYGNLK' A
#
# COMPACT_ATOMS: atom_id res chain seq x y z
N MET A 1 -23.66 3.68 -2.37
CA MET A 1 -22.87 3.73 -1.13
C MET A 1 -23.17 2.47 -0.36
N ALA A 2 -22.25 1.51 -0.37
CA ALA A 2 -22.39 0.34 0.49
C ALA A 2 -22.56 0.84 1.94
N GLN A 3 -23.49 0.27 2.69
CA GLN A 3 -23.61 0.54 4.11
C GLN A 3 -22.41 -0.09 4.82
N ILE A 4 -21.26 0.56 4.74
CA ILE A 4 -20.05 0.16 5.45
C ILE A 4 -20.33 0.38 6.93
N THR A 5 -20.19 -0.68 7.71
CA THR A 5 -20.30 -0.59 9.17
C THR A 5 -19.08 0.14 9.75
N GLU A 6 -19.21 0.71 10.94
CA GLU A 6 -18.08 1.38 11.62
C GLU A 6 -16.85 0.47 11.75
N LYS A 7 -17.07 -0.83 11.99
CA LYS A 7 -16.00 -1.82 12.10
C LYS A 7 -15.30 -2.05 10.77
N GLU A 8 -16.04 -2.13 9.67
CA GLU A 8 -15.47 -2.25 8.32
C GLU A 8 -14.73 -0.98 7.92
N LEU A 9 -15.24 0.20 8.30
CA LEU A 9 -14.55 1.48 8.07
C LEU A 9 -13.21 1.54 8.82
N SER A 10 -13.20 1.12 10.09
CA SER A 10 -11.95 1.03 10.87
C SER A 10 -10.97 0.05 10.23
N ALA A 11 -11.43 -1.13 9.83
CA ALA A 11 -10.58 -2.13 9.18
C ALA A 11 -10.01 -1.61 7.84
N LEU A 12 -10.81 -0.89 7.04
CA LEU A 12 -10.32 -0.24 5.82
C LEU A 12 -9.26 0.83 6.14
N GLY A 13 -9.44 1.62 7.20
CA GLY A 13 -8.44 2.58 7.66
C GLY A 13 -7.12 1.92 8.09
N ASP A 14 -7.19 0.81 8.82
CA ASP A 14 -6.01 0.04 9.23
C ASP A 14 -5.28 -0.56 8.02
N LEU A 15 -6.03 -1.15 7.07
CA LEU A 15 -5.48 -1.70 5.84
C LEU A 15 -4.80 -0.61 4.99
N MET A 16 -5.45 0.54 4.82
CA MET A 16 -4.87 1.68 4.11
C MET A 16 -3.58 2.19 4.76
N THR A 17 -3.55 2.27 6.09
CA THR A 17 -2.35 2.65 6.83
C THR A 17 -1.22 1.64 6.60
N MET A 18 -1.54 0.34 6.63
CA MET A 18 -0.59 -0.73 6.39
C MET A 18 -0.01 -0.69 4.97
N GLU A 19 -0.84 -0.49 3.94
CA GLU A 19 -0.40 -0.36 2.55
C GLU A 19 0.56 0.83 2.37
N SER A 20 0.28 1.97 3.00
CA SER A 20 1.15 3.15 2.98
C SER A 20 2.52 2.87 3.61
N VAL A 21 2.54 2.23 4.79
CA VAL A 21 3.79 1.85 5.48
C VAL A 21 4.61 0.85 4.66
N LEU A 22 3.97 -0.15 4.05
CA LEU A 22 4.64 -1.15 3.23
C LEU A 22 5.20 -0.54 1.94
N GLY A 23 4.45 0.36 1.30
CA GLY A 23 4.92 1.12 0.14
C GLY A 23 6.16 1.94 0.47
N ALA A 24 6.12 2.70 1.57
CA ALA A 24 7.26 3.50 2.03
C ALA A 24 8.49 2.63 2.36
N LYS A 25 8.27 1.47 3.01
CA LYS A 25 9.36 0.53 3.32
C LYS A 25 9.99 -0.06 2.06
N CYS A 26 9.19 -0.41 1.05
CA CYS A 26 9.71 -0.88 -0.23
C CYS A 26 10.54 0.21 -0.93
N CYS A 27 10.08 1.47 -0.92
CA CYS A 27 10.86 2.60 -1.45
C CYS A 27 12.19 2.82 -0.71
N ALA A 28 12.19 2.69 0.62
CA ALA A 28 13.41 2.77 1.43
C ALA A 28 14.40 1.65 1.06
N LEU A 29 13.93 0.40 1.01
CA LEU A 29 14.75 -0.76 0.63
C LEU A 29 15.27 -0.67 -0.81
N ALA A 30 14.49 -0.11 -1.74
CA ALA A 30 14.92 0.16 -3.11
C ALA A 30 16.06 1.18 -3.18
N THR A 31 16.13 2.09 -2.20
CA THR A 31 17.17 3.14 -2.10
C THR A 31 18.42 2.62 -1.40
N GLU A 32 18.27 1.71 -0.43
CA GLU A 32 19.36 1.13 0.37
C GLU A 32 20.07 -0.04 -0.31
N THR A 33 19.48 -0.63 -1.36
CA THR A 33 20.07 -1.76 -2.07
C THR A 33 20.92 -1.32 -3.27
N ASP A 34 22.11 -1.92 -3.39
CA ASP A 34 23.00 -1.75 -4.55
C ASP A 34 22.70 -2.73 -5.69
N ASP A 35 21.86 -3.75 -5.44
CA ASP A 35 21.47 -4.74 -6.42
C ASP A 35 20.35 -4.20 -7.33
N ALA A 36 20.60 -4.19 -8.63
CA ALA A 36 19.67 -3.64 -9.61
C ALA A 36 18.37 -4.45 -9.73
N GLU A 37 18.42 -5.77 -9.56
CA GLU A 37 17.26 -6.65 -9.64
C GLU A 37 16.39 -6.49 -8.38
N LEU A 38 17.00 -6.45 -7.20
CA LEU A 38 16.27 -6.18 -5.95
C LEU A 38 15.62 -4.80 -5.94
N ARG A 39 16.32 -3.77 -6.43
CA ARG A 39 15.74 -2.43 -6.55
C ARG A 39 14.51 -2.41 -7.45
N ASP A 40 14.56 -3.11 -8.58
CA ASP A 40 13.42 -3.20 -9.48
C ASP A 40 12.23 -3.93 -8.83
N ILE A 41 12.51 -5.05 -8.14
CA ILE A 41 11.49 -5.79 -7.37
C ILE A 41 10.84 -4.89 -6.32
N TYR A 42 11.63 -4.18 -5.50
CA TYR A 42 11.09 -3.28 -4.48
C TYR A 42 10.29 -2.13 -5.09
N THR A 43 10.72 -1.59 -6.22
CA THR A 43 9.99 -0.54 -6.95
C THR A 43 8.64 -1.06 -7.47
N GLN A 44 8.61 -2.26 -8.04
CA GLN A 44 7.38 -2.93 -8.48
C GLN A 44 6.44 -3.22 -7.29
N MET A 45 6.99 -3.66 -6.15
CA MET A 45 6.23 -3.89 -4.92
C MET A 45 5.62 -2.59 -4.37
N ALA A 46 6.38 -1.50 -4.32
CA ALA A 46 5.87 -0.19 -3.91
C ALA A 46 4.70 0.26 -4.81
N GLY A 47 4.82 0.09 -6.13
CA GLY A 47 3.74 0.38 -7.07
C GLY A 47 2.52 -0.54 -6.92
N ARG A 48 2.69 -1.76 -6.41
CA ARG A 48 1.56 -2.65 -6.08
C ARG A 48 0.84 -2.19 -4.81
N HIS A 49 1.57 -1.83 -3.77
CA HIS A 49 1.00 -1.28 -2.53
C HIS A 49 0.21 0.01 -2.78
N GLN A 50 0.73 0.91 -3.64
CA GLN A 50 -0.01 2.10 -4.06
C GLN A 50 -1.34 1.75 -4.75
N ARG A 51 -1.34 0.77 -5.68
CA ARG A 51 -2.58 0.33 -6.34
C ARG A 51 -3.59 -0.28 -5.36
N HIS A 52 -3.14 -1.05 -4.37
CA HIS A 52 -4.03 -1.58 -3.33
C HIS A 52 -4.64 -0.45 -2.50
N PHE A 53 -3.82 0.54 -2.11
CA PHE A 53 -4.31 1.73 -1.40
C PHE A 53 -5.39 2.47 -2.21
N ASP A 54 -5.16 2.70 -3.51
CA ASP A 54 -6.11 3.38 -4.38
C ASP A 54 -7.44 2.60 -4.51
N GLN A 55 -7.37 1.27 -4.54
CA GLN A 55 -8.56 0.40 -4.55
C GLN A 55 -9.32 0.46 -3.22
N LEU A 56 -8.60 0.39 -2.09
CA LEU A 56 -9.20 0.52 -0.75
C LEU A 56 -9.88 1.89 -0.58
N TYR A 57 -9.22 2.95 -1.02
CA TYR A 57 -9.78 4.30 -1.03
C TYR A 57 -10.99 4.43 -1.97
N GLY A 58 -10.97 3.72 -3.10
CA GLY A 58 -12.10 3.64 -4.02
C GLY A 58 -13.36 3.03 -3.38
N ASN A 59 -13.20 2.09 -2.44
CA ASN A 59 -14.33 1.50 -1.70
C ASN A 59 -14.97 2.46 -0.69
N LEU A 60 -14.30 3.57 -0.36
CA LEU A 60 -14.83 4.61 0.55
C LEU A 60 -15.62 5.71 -0.18
N LYS A 61 -15.64 5.71 -1.52
CA LYS A 61 -16.41 6.65 -2.35
C LYS A 61 -17.79 6.10 -2.69
#